data_AF-A0A954GTG7-F1
#
_entry.id   AF-A0A954GTG7-F1
#
_cell.length_a   1.000
_cell.length_b   1.000
_cell.length_c   1.000
_cell.angle_alpha   90.00
_cell.angle_beta   90.00
_cell.angle_gamma   90.00
#
_symmetry.space_group_name_H-M   'P 1'
#
loop_
_entity.id
_entity.type
_entity.pdbx_description
1 polymer ?
#
loop_
_entity_poly.entity_id
_entity_poly.type
_entity_poly.pdbx_seq_one_letter_code
_entity_poly.pdbx_strand_id
1 'polypeptide(L)' 'AHRLRAETTFLYSGLYDEVVPLANAESLASKIGLAADHHTKLPSNHYTGVVFMPVILDHMATQIMGRPVKGPAAVE' A
#
# COMPACT_ATOMS: atom_id res chain seq x y z
N ALA A 1 -9.93 6.98 12.55
CA ALA A 1 -9.46 5.65 13.00
C ALA A 1 -10.61 4.67 13.21
N HIS A 2 -11.65 4.99 14.01
CA HIS A 2 -12.76 4.05 14.35
C HIS A 2 -13.58 3.47 13.18
N ARG A 3 -13.40 3.96 11.94
CA ARG A 3 -14.11 3.46 10.74
C ARG A 3 -13.32 2.42 9.94
N LEU A 4 -12.04 2.24 10.27
CA LEU A 4 -11.15 1.34 9.55
C LEU A 4 -10.88 0.11 10.40
N ARG A 5 -10.94 -1.06 9.78
CA ARG A 5 -10.52 -2.34 10.38
C ARG A 5 -9.12 -2.67 9.90
N ALA A 6 -8.15 -2.79 10.80
CA ALA A 6 -6.75 -3.02 10.42
C ALA A 6 -6.57 -4.31 9.61
N GLU A 7 -7.29 -5.36 9.99
CA GLU A 7 -7.24 -6.68 9.35
C GLU A 7 -7.67 -6.67 7.87
N THR A 8 -8.41 -5.66 7.42
CA THR A 8 -8.90 -5.55 6.04
C THR A 8 -8.56 -4.21 5.39
N THR A 9 -7.63 -3.46 5.99
CA THR A 9 -7.14 -2.19 5.46
C THR A 9 -5.73 -2.40 4.94
N PHE A 10 -5.45 -1.89 3.74
CA PHE A 10 -4.12 -1.81 3.17
C PHE A 10 -3.78 -0.36 2.88
N LEU A 11 -2.55 0.05 3.17
CA LEU A 11 -2.05 1.41 2.98
C LEU A 11 -0.83 1.40 2.05
N TYR A 12 -0.85 2.28 1.06
CA TYR A 12 0.25 2.50 0.13
C TYR A 12 0.69 3.96 0.27
N SER A 13 1.97 4.22 0.51
CA SER A 13 2.47 5.59 0.76
C SER A 13 3.78 5.82 0.02
N GLY A 14 3.93 6.99 -0.59
CA GLY A 14 5.20 7.41 -1.18
C GLY A 14 6.19 7.84 -0.11
N LEU A 15 7.43 7.34 -0.18
CA LEU A 15 8.52 7.75 0.70
C LEU A 15 8.92 9.22 0.52
N TYR A 16 8.71 9.77 -0.67
CA TYR A 16 9.08 11.13 -1.07
C TYR A 16 7.85 11.98 -1.39
N ASP A 17 6.70 11.67 -0.80
CA ASP A 17 5.48 12.44 -1.03
C ASP A 17 5.57 13.80 -0.31
N GLU A 18 5.59 14.86 -1.11
CA GLU A 18 5.62 16.26 -0.65
C GLU A 18 4.22 16.91 -0.59
N VAL A 19 3.19 16.25 -1.13
CA VAL A 19 1.80 16.70 -1.08
C VAL A 19 1.11 16.17 0.18
N VAL A 20 1.33 14.90 0.49
CA VAL A 20 0.86 14.23 1.69
C VAL A 20 2.05 13.63 2.44
N PRO A 21 2.55 14.31 3.49
CA PRO A 21 3.71 13.82 4.24
C PRO A 21 3.52 12.40 4.78
N LEU A 22 4.55 11.56 4.64
CA LEU A 22 4.56 10.17 5.09
C LEU A 22 4.12 10.01 6.56
N ALA A 23 4.48 10.97 7.42
CA ALA A 23 4.11 10.98 8.84
C ALA A 23 2.59 10.88 9.08
N ASN A 24 1.76 11.39 8.17
CA ASN A 24 0.30 11.28 8.28
C ASN A 24 -0.17 9.83 8.09
N ALA A 25 0.42 9.13 7.11
CA ALA A 25 0.16 7.72 6.86
C ALA A 25 0.65 6.84 8.03
N GLU A 26 1.84 7.11 8.56
CA GLU A 26 2.39 6.41 9.73
C GLU A 26 1.55 6.62 10.99
N SER A 27 1.07 7.85 11.20
CA SER A 27 0.15 8.17 12.30
C SER A 27 -1.17 7.39 12.16
N LEU A 28 -1.74 7.31 10.96
CA LEU A 28 -2.94 6.51 10.71
C LEU A 28 -2.69 5.02 10.99
N ALA A 29 -1.61 4.46 10.42
CA ALA A 29 -1.24 3.06 10.58
C ALA A 29 -1.08 2.68 12.06
N SER A 30 -0.36 3.50 12.83
CA SER A 30 -0.21 3.32 14.28
C SER A 30 -1.56 3.40 15.01
N LYS A 31 -2.41 4.38 14.69
CA LYS A 31 -3.69 4.58 15.36
C LYS A 31 -4.72 3.48 15.12
N ILE A 32 -4.63 2.76 14.01
CA ILE A 32 -5.53 1.63 13.73
C ILE A 32 -4.90 0.28 14.09
N GLY A 33 -3.62 0.23 14.48
CA GLY A 33 -2.91 -1.03 14.72
C GLY A 33 -2.66 -1.80 13.42
N LEU A 34 -2.32 -1.09 12.34
CA LEU A 34 -2.07 -1.69 11.03
C LEU A 34 -0.84 -2.60 11.08
N ALA A 35 -0.99 -3.82 10.55
CA ALA A 35 0.12 -4.76 10.44
C ALA A 35 1.20 -4.22 9.47
N ALA A 36 2.45 -4.61 9.69
CA ALA A 36 3.58 -4.08 8.90
C ALA A 36 3.49 -4.47 7.42
N ASP A 37 2.99 -5.66 7.11
CA ASP A 37 2.72 -6.17 5.77
C ASP A 37 1.50 -5.52 5.10
N HIS A 38 0.67 -4.80 5.85
CA HIS A 38 -0.46 -4.02 5.33
C HIS A 38 -0.08 -2.57 4.99
N HIS A 39 1.15 -2.12 5.29
CA HIS A 39 1.65 -0.78 4.93
C HIS A 39 2.83 -0.87 3.96
N THR A 40 2.53 -0.75 2.66
CA THR A 40 3.55 -0.68 1.62
C THR A 40 4.08 0.74 1.46
N LYS A 41 5.38 0.93 1.68
CA LYS A 41 6.08 2.19 1.40
C LYS A 41 6.77 2.10 0.04
N LEU A 42 6.35 2.95 -0.89
CA LEU A 42 6.80 2.97 -2.29
C LEU A 42 7.93 3.99 -2.46
N PRO A 43 8.98 3.70 -3.25
CA PRO A 43 10.00 4.67 -3.62
C PRO A 43 9.45 5.66 -4.65
N SER A 44 8.48 6.47 -4.24
CA SER A 44 7.76 7.42 -5.09
C SER A 44 7.46 8.72 -4.35
N ASN A 45 7.17 9.77 -5.11
CA ASN A 45 6.44 10.94 -4.64
C ASN A 45 4.93 10.81 -4.97
N HIS A 46 4.17 11.88 -4.73
CA HIS A 46 2.73 11.90 -4.98
C HIS A 46 2.35 11.55 -6.44
N TYR A 47 3.10 12.08 -7.39
CA TYR A 47 2.79 11.99 -8.82
C TYR A 47 3.36 10.74 -9.49
N THR A 48 4.44 10.18 -8.94
CA THR A 48 5.10 8.97 -9.46
C THR A 48 4.56 7.69 -8.84
N GLY A 49 3.78 7.77 -7.76
CA GLY A 49 3.12 6.62 -7.15
C GLY A 49 2.23 5.84 -8.13
N VAL A 50 1.67 6.52 -9.13
CA VAL A 50 0.85 5.90 -10.18
C VAL A 50 1.61 4.87 -11.03
N VAL A 51 2.94 4.95 -11.13
CA VAL A 51 3.75 3.95 -11.84
C VAL A 51 3.61 2.56 -11.20
N PHE A 52 3.36 2.50 -9.89
CA PHE A 52 3.17 1.26 -9.15
C PHE A 52 1.73 0.73 -9.22
N MET A 53 0.80 1.44 -9.88
CA MET A 53 -0.61 1.07 -9.93
C MET A 53 -0.87 -0.37 -10.41
N PRO A 54 -0.18 -0.91 -11.45
CA PRO A 54 -0.39 -2.29 -11.87
C PRO A 54 -0.12 -3.30 -10.75
N VAL A 55 0.95 -3.11 -9.97
CA VAL A 55 1.33 -3.98 -8.86
C VAL A 55 0.38 -3.80 -7.67
N ILE A 56 -0.04 -2.56 -7.39
CA ILE A 56 -1.02 -2.26 -6.33
C ILE A 56 -2.35 -2.95 -6.64
N LEU A 57 -2.83 -2.88 -7.89
CA LEU A 57 -4.08 -3.52 -8.31
C LEU A 57 -3.99 -5.04 -8.27
N ASP A 58 -2.88 -5.63 -8.69
CA ASP A 58 -2.66 -7.08 -8.57
C ASP A 58 -2.64 -7.54 -7.11
N HIS A 59 -1.99 -6.77 -6.24
CA HIS A 59 -2.00 -7.04 -4.81
C HIS A 59 -3.41 -6.92 -4.22
N MET A 60 -4.18 -5.88 -4.56
CA MET A 60 -5.58 -5.76 -4.13
C MET A 60 -6.43 -6.95 -4.61
N ALA A 61 -6.26 -7.38 -5.86
CA ALA A 61 -6.98 -8.53 -6.41
C ALA A 61 -6.62 -9.84 -5.68
N THR A 62 -5.35 -10.02 -5.31
CA THR A 62 -4.85 -11.13 -4.49
C THR A 62 -5.58 -11.17 -3.14
N GLN A 63 -5.65 -10.03 -2.44
CA GLN A 63 -6.29 -9.93 -1.12
C GLN A 63 -7.81 -10.16 -1.19
N ILE A 64 -8.48 -9.68 -2.26
CA ILE A 64 -9.93 -9.85 -2.44
C ILE A 64 -10.28 -11.30 -2.81
N MET A 65 -9.53 -11.90 -3.72
CA MET A 65 -9.85 -13.22 -4.28
C MET A 65 -9.23 -14.39 -3.50
N GLY A 66 -8.38 -14.12 -2.50
CA GLY A 66 -7.62 -15.15 -1.79
C GLY A 66 -6.69 -15.95 -2.71
N ARG A 67 -6.25 -15.35 -3.81
CA ARG A 67 -5.35 -15.98 -4.79
C ARG A 67 -3.90 -15.66 -4.45
N PRO A 68 -2.93 -16.55 -4.75
CA PRO A 68 -1.52 -16.22 -4.59
C PRO A 68 -1.09 -15.15 -5.59
N VAL A 69 -0.21 -14.23 -5.16
CA VAL A 69 0.41 -13.20 -6.01
C VAL A 69 1.08 -13.86 -7.19
N LYS A 70 0.78 -13.42 -8.41
CA LYS A 70 1.55 -13.83 -9.58
C LYS A 70 2.85 -13.03 -9.54
N GLY A 71 3.96 -13.70 -9.24
CA GLY A 71 5.29 -13.09 -9.31
C GLY A 71 5.51 -12.40 -10.66
N PRO A 72 6.44 -11.42 -10.74
CA PRO A 72 6.67 -10.70 -11.99
C PRO A 72 6.92 -11.71 -13.12
N ALA A 73 6.30 -11.46 -14.28
CA ALA A 73 6.59 -12.25 -15.47
C ALA A 73 8.11 -12.23 -15.67
N ALA A 74 8.71 -13.41 -15.80
CA ALA A 74 10.12 -13.53 -16.11
C ALA A 74 10.41 -12.66 -17.32
N VAL A 75 11.37 -11.75 -17.17
CA VAL A 75 11.90 -10.98 -18.29
C VAL A 75 12.82 -11.95 -19.01
N GLU A 76 12.39 -12.45 -20.17
CA GLU A 76 13.28 -13.13 -21.14
C GLU A 76 14.21 -12.13 -21.82
#